data_AF-A0A5D8YM99-F1
#
_entry.id   AF-A0A5D8YM99-F1
#
_cell.length_a   1.000
_cell.length_b   1.000
_cell.length_c   1.000
_cell.angle_alpha   90.00
_cell.angle_beta   90.00
_cell.angle_gamma   90.00
#
_symmetry.space_group_name_H-M   'P 1'
#
loop_
_entity.id
_entity.type
_entity.pdbx_description
1 polymer ?
#
loop_
_entity_poly.entity_id
_entity_poly.type
_entity_poly.pdbx_seq_one_letter_code
_entity_poly.pdbx_strand_id
1 'polypeptide(L)'
;MNFYYITGIIMIAVAIVINYSINRRRFYRRGPGGLQHFNRYSESVIVTVAERLGKFIALVLFLLGIGALMAGRHQQNLQKKIGPTSEHLQRNSNRQ
;
A
#
# COMPACT_ATOMS: atom_id res chain seq x y z
N MET A 1 3.84 11.91 -15.74
CA MET A 1 3.93 11.07 -14.51
C MET A 1 3.06 9.84 -14.73
N ASN A 2 3.62 8.62 -14.79
CA ASN A 2 2.81 7.44 -15.15
C ASN A 2 1.81 7.11 -14.04
N PHE A 3 0.55 6.85 -14.42
CA PHE A 3 -0.59 6.64 -13.52
C PHE A 3 -0.32 5.63 -12.40
N TYR A 4 0.41 4.55 -12.70
CA TYR A 4 0.79 3.48 -11.77
C TYR A 4 1.60 3.96 -10.55
N TYR A 5 2.46 4.98 -10.73
CA TYR A 5 3.24 5.52 -9.61
C TYR A 5 2.36 6.35 -8.67
N ILE A 6 1.41 7.09 -9.23
CA ILE A 6 0.47 7.93 -8.48
C ILE A 6 -0.42 7.04 -7.61
N THR A 7 -0.98 5.97 -8.19
CA THR A 7 -1.80 5.00 -7.46
C THR A 7 -1.01 4.31 -6.35
N GLY A 8 0.24 3.90 -6.62
CA GLY A 8 1.11 3.28 -5.60
C GLY A 8 1.40 4.19 -4.41
N ILE A 9 1.73 5.47 -4.66
CA ILE A 9 2.00 6.46 -3.60
C ILE A 9 0.75 6.74 -2.76
N ILE A 10 -0.41 6.92 -3.40
CA ILE A 10 -1.68 7.16 -2.69
C ILE A 10 -2.01 5.97 -1.77
N MET A 11 -1.82 4.75 -2.25
CA MET A 11 -2.13 3.53 -1.51
C MET A 11 -1.25 3.38 -0.26
N ILE A 12 0.04 3.71 -0.38
CA ILE A 12 0.97 3.75 0.77
C ILE A 12 0.59 4.86 1.74
N ALA A 13 0.28 6.06 1.25
CA ALA A 13 -0.12 7.18 2.09
C ALA A 13 -1.38 6.86 2.90
N VAL A 14 -2.39 6.25 2.28
CA VAL A 14 -3.62 5.79 2.95
C VAL A 14 -3.31 4.72 4.01
N ALA A 15 -2.43 3.75 3.72
CA ALA A 15 -2.03 2.73 4.68
C ALA A 15 -1.34 3.33 5.93
N ILE A 16 -0.53 4.38 5.74
CA ILE A 16 0.12 5.12 6.83
C ILE A 16 -0.93 5.90 7.65
N VAL A 17 -1.86 6.59 7.00
CA VAL A 17 -2.93 7.35 7.67
C VAL A 17 -3.80 6.42 8.52
N ILE A 18 -4.15 5.23 8.01
CA ILE A 18 -4.90 4.23 8.77
C ILE A 18 -4.13 3.78 10.01
N ASN A 19 -2.84 3.44 9.86
CA ASN A 19 -1.97 3.08 10.99
C ASN A 19 -1.89 4.21 12.03
N TYR A 20 -1.66 5.44 11.58
CA TYR A 20 -1.56 6.60 12.45
C TYR A 20 -2.88 6.87 13.18
N SER A 21 -4.02 6.75 12.50
CA SER A 21 -5.34 6.93 13.08
C SER A 21 -5.64 5.91 14.18
N ILE A 22 -5.28 4.64 13.97
CA ILE A 22 -5.39 3.58 14.99
C ILE A 22 -4.46 3.87 16.17
N ASN A 23 -3.20 4.26 15.91
CA ASN A 23 -2.23 4.57 16.97
C ASN A 23 -2.62 5.84 17.74
N ARG A 24 -3.23 6.83 17.07
CA ARG A 24 -3.78 8.04 17.67
C ARG A 24 -4.96 7.71 18.59
N ARG A 25 -5.91 6.87 18.15
CA ARG A 25 -7.02 6.39 19.00
C ARG A 25 -6.50 5.65 20.24
N ARG A 26 -5.38 4.95 20.14
CA ARG A 26 -4.72 4.28 21.28
C ARG A 26 -4.14 5.27 22.29
N PHE A 27 -3.62 6.40 21.82
CA PHE A 27 -3.02 7.44 22.65
C PHE A 27 -4.07 8.23 23.43
N TYR A 28 -5.14 8.69 22.76
CA TYR A 28 -6.23 9.43 23.42
C TYR A 28 -7.02 8.60 24.44
N ARG A 29 -6.93 7.26 24.37
CA ARG A 29 -7.60 6.34 25.31
C ARG A 29 -6.73 5.95 26.51
N ARG A 30 -5.46 6.36 26.55
CA ARG A 30 -4.54 6.14 27.67
C ARG A 30 -4.47 7.42 28.49
N GLY A 31 -4.92 7.38 29.74
CA GLY A 31 -4.70 8.48 30.68
C GLY A 31 -3.20 8.66 31.00
N PRO A 32 -2.82 9.67 31.81
CA PRO A 32 -1.42 10.05 32.08
C PRO A 32 -0.52 8.94 32.67
N GLY A 33 -1.06 7.77 33.06
CA GLY A 33 -0.31 6.60 33.50
C GLY A 33 -0.38 5.36 32.57
N GLY A 34 -0.96 5.47 31.37
CA GLY A 34 -1.14 4.31 30.48
C GLY A 34 -2.23 3.31 30.91
N LEU A 35 -2.92 3.56 32.03
CA LEU A 35 -4.05 2.74 32.48
C LEU A 35 -5.27 2.94 31.57
N GLN A 36 -5.75 1.83 31.01
CA GLN A 36 -7.04 1.76 30.33
C GLN A 36 -8.15 1.72 31.38
N HIS A 37 -8.91 2.80 31.51
CA HIS A 37 -10.10 2.84 32.34
C HIS A 37 -11.29 2.27 31.54
N PHE A 38 -11.29 0.96 31.32
CA PHE A 38 -12.47 0.29 30.73
C PHE A 38 -13.43 -0.06 31.85
N ASN A 39 -14.63 0.54 31.83
CA ASN A 39 -15.68 0.28 32.83
C ASN A 39 -16.35 -1.10 32.63
N ARG A 40 -16.13 -1.75 31.46
CA ARG A 40 -16.68 -3.07 31.10
C ARG A 40 -15.69 -3.90 30.28
N TYR A 41 -15.60 -5.20 30.60
CA TYR A 41 -14.73 -6.17 29.92
C TYR A 41 -15.03 -6.30 28.41
N SER A 42 -16.32 -6.25 28.04
CA SER A 42 -16.78 -6.37 26.64
C SER A 42 -16.26 -5.25 25.72
N GLU A 43 -16.16 -4.02 26.21
CA GLU A 43 -15.66 -2.89 25.41
C GLU A 43 -14.16 -3.01 25.13
N SER A 44 -13.39 -3.54 26.08
CA SER A 44 -11.95 -3.79 25.90
C SER A 44 -11.70 -4.77 24.76
N VAL A 45 -12.50 -5.84 24.67
CA VAL A 45 -12.35 -6.86 23.64
C VAL A 45 -12.68 -6.29 22.26
N ILE A 46 -13.79 -5.57 22.11
CA ILE A 46 -14.21 -4.99 20.82
C ILE A 46 -13.15 -4.02 20.30
N VAL A 47 -12.62 -3.15 21.15
CA VAL A 47 -11.62 -2.16 20.75
C VAL A 47 -10.28 -2.83 20.42
N THR A 48 -9.87 -3.85 21.17
CA THR A 48 -8.63 -4.60 20.90
C THR A 48 -8.73 -5.39 19.60
N VAL A 49 -9.90 -5.97 19.31
CA VAL A 49 -10.18 -6.68 18.05
C VAL A 49 -10.18 -5.70 16.87
N ALA A 50 -10.81 -4.52 17.00
CA ALA A 50 -10.78 -3.48 15.98
C ALA A 50 -9.36 -2.94 15.72
N GLU A 51 -8.53 -2.77 16.76
CA GLU A 51 -7.12 -2.38 16.63
C GLU A 51 -6.31 -3.44 15.86
N ARG A 52 -6.53 -4.74 16.14
CA ARG A 52 -5.86 -5.84 15.42
C ARG A 52 -6.31 -5.92 13.96
N LEU A 53 -7.62 -5.83 13.69
CA LEU A 53 -8.18 -5.84 12.34
C LEU A 53 -7.65 -4.67 11.52
N GLY A 54 -7.63 -3.46 12.06
CA GLY A 54 -7.12 -2.29 11.36
C GLY A 54 -5.63 -2.39 11.01
N LYS A 55 -4.80 -2.94 11.92
CA LYS A 55 -3.39 -3.23 11.62
C LYS A 55 -3.23 -4.30 10.54
N PHE A 56 -4.07 -5.33 10.58
CA PHE A 56 -4.04 -6.41 9.59
C PHE A 56 -4.42 -5.90 8.19
N ILE A 57 -5.49 -5.09 8.09
CA ILE A 57 -5.92 -4.45 6.83
C ILE A 57 -4.81 -3.56 6.29
N ALA A 58 -4.15 -2.77 7.15
CA ALA A 58 -3.06 -1.91 6.72
C ALA A 58 -1.84 -2.69 6.21
N LEU A 59 -1.53 -3.85 6.81
CA LEU A 59 -0.46 -4.74 6.34
C LEU A 59 -0.77 -5.29 4.95
N VAL A 60 -1.99 -5.80 4.73
CA VAL A 60 -2.44 -6.31 3.43
C VAL A 60 -2.38 -5.21 2.37
N LEU A 61 -2.85 -4.00 2.71
CA LEU A 61 -2.85 -2.87 1.80
C LEU A 61 -1.43 -2.41 1.44
N PHE A 62 -0.50 -2.46 2.40
CA PHE A 62 0.90 -2.14 2.18
C PHE A 62 1.60 -3.15 1.26
N LEU A 63 1.34 -4.45 1.44
CA LEU A 63 1.85 -5.51 0.58
C LEU A 63 1.34 -5.37 -0.87
N LEU A 64 0.06 -5.04 -1.05
CA LEU A 64 -0.51 -4.77 -2.37
C LEU A 64 0.13 -3.54 -3.05
N GLY A 65 0.39 -2.46 -2.29
CA GLY A 65 1.05 -1.27 -2.81
C GLY A 65 2.47 -1.54 -3.32
N ILE A 66 3.25 -2.37 -2.60
CA ILE A 66 4.59 -2.79 -3.03
C ILE A 66 4.51 -3.66 -4.30
N GLY A 67 3.55 -4.59 -4.36
CA GLY A 67 3.33 -5.43 -5.53
C GLY A 67 3.05 -4.62 -6.81
N ALA A 68 2.22 -3.58 -6.69
CA ALA A 68 1.89 -2.69 -7.81
C ALA A 68 3.13 -1.92 -8.35
N LEU A 69 4.00 -1.43 -7.46
CA LEU A 69 5.25 -0.78 -7.86
C LEU A 69 6.20 -1.72 -8.61
N MET A 70 6.24 -2.99 -8.20
CA MET A 70 7.08 -4.02 -8.83
C MET A 70 6.55 -4.38 -10.23
N ALA A 71 5.24 -4.50 -10.39
CA ALA A 71 4.59 -4.70 -11.69
C ALA A 71 4.85 -3.53 -12.65
N GLY A 72 4.81 -2.29 -12.14
CA GLY A 72 5.16 -1.10 -12.92
C GLY A 72 6.61 -1.13 -13.44
N ARG A 73 7.57 -1.64 -12.66
CA ARG A 73 8.96 -1.83 -13.12
C ARG A 73 9.07 -2.91 -14.20
N HIS A 74 8.33 -4.00 -14.06
CA HIS A 74 8.32 -5.07 -15.06
C HIS A 74 7.85 -4.56 -16.43
N GLN A 75 6.81 -3.73 -16.48
CA GLN A 75 6.27 -3.18 -17.72
C GLN A 75 7.30 -2.35 -18.51
N GLN A 76 8.19 -1.65 -17.81
CA GLN A 76 9.24 -0.82 -18.42
C GLN A 76 10.34 -1.66 -19.09
N ASN A 77 10.66 -2.79 -18.48
CA ASN A 77 11.63 -3.74 -19.04
C ASN A 77 11.12 -4.40 -20.32
N LEU A 78 9.80 -4.63 -20.41
CA LEU A 78 9.17 -5.15 -21.61
C LEU A 78 9.19 -4.13 -22.74
N GLN A 79 8.80 -2.87 -22.48
CA GLN A 79 8.86 -1.83 -23.52
C GLN A 79 10.28 -1.61 -24.05
N LYS A 80 11.30 -1.62 -23.20
CA LYS A 80 12.71 -1.52 -23.63
C LYS A 80 13.16 -2.66 -24.55
N LYS A 81 12.58 -3.86 -24.40
CA LYS A 81 12.87 -4.99 -25.30
C LYS A 81 12.12 -4.88 -26.63
N ILE A 82 10.88 -4.39 -26.58
CA ILE A 82 10.01 -4.32 -27.76
C ILE A 82 10.46 -3.20 -28.72
N GLY A 83 10.94 -2.07 -28.20
CA GLY A 83 11.45 -0.95 -29.00
C GLY A 83 12.47 -1.35 -30.09
N PRO A 84 13.66 -1.86 -29.74
CA PRO A 84 14.68 -2.23 -30.72
C PRO A 84 14.19 -3.35 -31.65
N THR A 85 13.45 -4.34 -31.12
CA THR A 85 12.86 -5.41 -31.95
C THR A 85 11.94 -4.87 -33.04
N SER A 86 11.07 -3.92 -32.72
CA SER A 86 10.15 -3.34 -33.70
C SER A 86 10.87 -2.53 -34.78
N GLU A 87 11.97 -1.84 -34.44
CA GLU A 87 12.80 -1.12 -35.41
C GLU A 87 13.54 -2.08 -36.35
N HIS A 88 14.06 -3.20 -35.84
CA HIS A 88 14.69 -4.23 -36.67
C HIS A 88 13.71 -4.87 -37.66
N LEU A 89 12.46 -5.09 -37.23
CA LEU A 89 11.41 -5.64 -38.09
C LEU A 89 10.99 -4.66 -39.19
N GLN A 90 10.78 -3.38 -38.86
CA GLN A 90 10.46 -2.33 -39.84
C GLN A 90 11.61 -2.08 -40.82
N ARG A 91 12.87 -2.08 -40.35
CA ARG A 91 14.05 -1.92 -41.21
C ARG A 91 14.19 -3.07 -42.20
N ASN A 92 13.79 -4.28 -41.82
CA ASN A 92 13.85 -5.44 -42.70
C ASN A 92 12.73 -5.41 -43.75
N SER A 93 11.50 -5.02 -43.39
CA SER A 93 10.41 -4.92 -44.38
C SER A 93 10.65 -3.84 -45.41
N ASN A 94 11.30 -2.72 -45.04
CA ASN A 94 11.64 -1.65 -45.99
C ASN A 94 12.81 -1.99 -46.93
N ARG A 95 13.50 -3.12 -46.72
CA ARG A 95 14.60 -3.58 -47.58
C ARG A 95 14.17 -4.62 -48.61
N GLN A 96 12.97 -5.18 -48.48
CA GLN A 96 12.37 -6.08 -49.47
C GLN A 96 11.46 -5.28 -50.40
#